data_AF-A0A7V5XG39-F1
#
_entry.id   AF-A0A7V5XG39-F1
#
_cell.length_a   1.000
_cell.length_b   1.000
_cell.length_c   1.000
_cell.angle_alpha   90.00
_cell.angle_beta   90.00
_cell.angle_gamma   90.00
#
_symmetry.space_group_name_H-M   'P 1'
#
loop_
_entity.id
_entity.type
_entity.pdbx_description
1 polymer ?
#
loop_
_entity_poly.entity_id
_entity_poly.type
_entity_poly.pdbx_seq_one_letter_code
_entity_poly.pdbx_strand_id
1 'polypeptide(L)'
;MRSLPKYELEKLLEEAKGRLLVSEQAAEEYEKKKDLILDFVTSAMSKRENLIQLKGKDILRVIISDCRNHINLMINVLSLCLPEVLIKVLPSIHTFYCEDFFYDYFLTELESFRDAAKALLSESSRDEIMRIYDWLIGKHKLIIDLSITLKPTTIELEHEWKKKKNQFLSYILEGDFEEALKFTKKVIKECDNILDFYVKILHPALYKIGSLWEKGNITIAEEHLATSTVGRVMAYIYLKYLKFFSPKKSKSKALVLTPPNELHKLGARIVADLLEIDGWDVLFLGANVSKQNLIEIVKKNKPKLVAFSITMPFNLKWVKETIGLLKNIKISPKVIVGGFVFNLAPDLYKKLDADYWAKDAKEAVEIARKIK
;
A
#
# COMPACT_ATOMS: atom_id res chain seq x y z
N MET A 1 -18.81 12.59 -21.57
CA MET A 1 -19.46 11.40 -20.99
C MET A 1 -18.44 10.63 -20.17
N ARG A 2 -18.67 10.43 -18.86
CA ARG A 2 -17.84 9.51 -18.06
C ARG A 2 -18.15 8.08 -18.53
N SER A 3 -17.15 7.20 -18.60
CA SER A 3 -17.38 5.77 -18.91
C SER A 3 -18.28 5.15 -17.83
N LEU A 4 -19.23 4.28 -18.20
CA LEU A 4 -20.18 3.63 -17.28
C LEU A 4 -19.54 3.11 -15.95
N PRO A 5 -18.35 2.46 -15.95
CA PRO A 5 -17.70 2.02 -14.70
C PRO A 5 -17.27 3.16 -13.76
N LYS A 6 -16.91 4.33 -14.30
CA LYS A 6 -16.52 5.50 -13.48
C LYS A 6 -17.73 6.12 -12.79
N TYR A 7 -18.87 6.15 -13.48
CA TYR A 7 -20.12 6.67 -12.91
C TYR A 7 -20.63 5.79 -11.77
N GLU A 8 -20.62 4.47 -11.94
CA GLU A 8 -21.01 3.53 -10.88
C GLU A 8 -20.09 3.62 -9.65
N LEU A 9 -18.78 3.73 -9.87
CA LEU A 9 -17.82 3.93 -8.78
C LEU A 9 -18.08 5.24 -8.00
N GLU A 10 -18.34 6.34 -8.69
CA GLU A 10 -18.67 7.63 -8.06
C GLU A 10 -19.96 7.57 -7.26
N LYS A 11 -21.00 6.91 -7.79
CA LYS A 11 -22.26 6.70 -7.08
C LYS A 11 -22.05 5.86 -5.82
N LEU A 12 -21.28 4.78 -5.91
CA LEU A 12 -20.95 3.93 -4.78
C LEU A 12 -20.17 4.69 -3.69
N LEU A 13 -19.23 5.56 -4.09
CA LEU A 13 -18.50 6.44 -3.18
C LEU A 13 -19.41 7.43 -2.46
N GLU A 14 -20.38 8.02 -3.16
CA GLU A 14 -21.32 8.97 -2.56
C GLU A 14 -22.25 8.30 -1.55
N GLU A 15 -22.79 7.12 -1.90
CA GLU A 15 -23.59 6.32 -0.96
C GLU A 15 -22.77 5.93 0.29
N ALA A 16 -21.50 5.56 0.11
CA ALA A 16 -20.62 5.12 1.18
C ALA A 16 -20.35 6.22 2.23
N LYS A 17 -20.27 7.50 1.84
CA LYS A 17 -19.97 8.63 2.74
C LYS A 17 -20.99 8.77 3.88
N GLY A 18 -22.27 8.52 3.62
CA GLY A 18 -23.32 8.60 4.65
C GLY A 18 -23.54 7.30 5.43
N ARG A 19 -23.02 6.17 4.93
CA ARG A 19 -23.30 4.83 5.46
C ARG A 19 -22.18 4.27 6.34
N LEU A 20 -20.93 4.60 6.01
CA LEU A 20 -19.73 4.04 6.66
C LEU A 20 -19.26 4.84 7.89
N LEU A 21 -20.02 5.86 8.29
CA LEU A 21 -19.75 6.63 9.51
C LEU A 21 -20.22 5.86 10.74
N VAL A 22 -19.32 5.67 11.70
CA VAL A 22 -19.61 5.05 12.99
C VAL A 22 -19.12 5.94 14.12
N SER A 23 -19.66 5.73 15.32
CA SER A 23 -19.18 6.34 16.55
C SER A 23 -17.76 5.88 16.89
N GLU A 24 -17.02 6.73 17.61
CA GLU A 24 -15.70 6.38 18.13
C GLU A 24 -15.78 5.14 19.03
N GLN A 25 -16.84 5.04 19.83
CA GLN A 25 -17.15 3.86 20.65
C GLN A 25 -17.24 2.58 19.80
N ALA A 26 -17.98 2.59 18.71
CA ALA A 26 -18.14 1.42 17.84
C ALA A 26 -16.82 1.03 17.17
N ALA A 27 -16.05 2.01 16.68
CA ALA A 27 -14.74 1.77 16.07
C ALA A 27 -13.73 1.17 17.08
N GLU A 28 -13.67 1.73 18.31
CA GLU A 28 -12.82 1.23 19.38
C GLU A 28 -13.22 -0.17 19.85
N GLU A 29 -14.52 -0.43 20.00
CA GLU A 29 -14.99 -1.74 20.42
C GLU A 29 -14.66 -2.82 19.38
N TYR A 30 -14.84 -2.52 18.09
CA TYR A 30 -14.47 -3.40 16.99
C TYR A 30 -12.97 -3.73 17.03
N GLU A 31 -12.10 -2.74 17.24
CA GLU A 31 -10.66 -2.96 17.36
C GLU A 31 -10.28 -3.75 18.62
N LYS A 32 -10.88 -3.44 19.78
CA LYS A 32 -10.63 -4.18 21.04
C LYS A 32 -11.03 -5.66 20.92
N LYS A 33 -12.06 -5.97 20.12
CA LYS A 33 -12.56 -7.34 19.90
C LYS A 33 -11.99 -8.01 18.65
N LYS A 34 -10.99 -7.41 17.98
CA LYS A 34 -10.43 -7.92 16.71
C LYS A 34 -10.01 -9.38 16.74
N ASP A 35 -9.42 -9.86 17.84
CA ASP A 35 -8.93 -11.24 17.94
C ASP A 35 -10.10 -12.22 18.12
N LEU A 36 -11.11 -11.85 18.91
CA LEU A 36 -12.36 -12.62 19.03
C LEU A 36 -13.13 -12.68 17.71
N ILE A 37 -13.17 -11.56 16.98
CA ILE A 37 -13.79 -11.50 15.65
C ILE A 37 -13.02 -12.40 14.67
N LEU A 38 -11.69 -12.35 14.69
CA LEU A 38 -10.85 -13.21 13.85
C LEU A 38 -11.13 -14.70 14.13
N ASP A 39 -11.15 -15.10 15.39
CA ASP A 39 -11.42 -16.49 15.79
C ASP A 39 -12.82 -16.94 15.36
N PHE A 40 -13.83 -16.08 15.52
CA PHE A 40 -15.20 -16.35 15.09
C PHE A 40 -15.28 -16.56 13.57
N VAL A 41 -14.76 -15.61 12.79
CA VAL A 41 -14.88 -15.63 11.34
C VAL A 41 -14.07 -16.78 10.75
N THR A 42 -12.83 -17.00 11.19
CA THR A 42 -12.01 -18.12 10.70
C THR A 42 -12.64 -19.48 11.03
N SER A 43 -13.27 -19.61 12.20
CA SER A 43 -14.04 -20.81 12.57
C SER A 43 -15.29 -21.01 11.71
N ALA A 44 -15.98 -19.93 11.33
CA ALA A 44 -17.14 -20.00 10.45
C ALA A 44 -16.73 -20.36 9.00
N MET A 45 -15.66 -19.75 8.51
CA MET A 45 -15.13 -19.97 7.16
C MET A 45 -14.59 -21.39 6.96
N SER A 46 -13.85 -21.92 7.94
CA SER A 46 -13.21 -23.25 7.84
C SER A 46 -14.18 -24.43 7.80
N LYS A 47 -15.45 -24.24 8.19
CA LYS A 47 -16.48 -25.29 8.20
C LYS A 47 -17.18 -25.49 6.85
N ARG A 48 -16.92 -24.64 5.86
CA ARG A 48 -17.64 -24.70 4.58
C ARG A 48 -16.93 -25.65 3.59
N GLU A 49 -17.60 -26.75 3.27
CA GLU A 49 -17.07 -27.83 2.40
C GLU A 49 -16.61 -27.33 1.02
N ASN A 50 -17.28 -26.32 0.47
CA ASN A 50 -16.98 -25.73 -0.84
C ASN A 50 -15.59 -25.06 -0.90
N LEU A 51 -15.05 -24.62 0.26
CA LEU A 51 -13.75 -23.96 0.36
C LEU A 51 -12.59 -24.96 0.50
N ILE A 52 -12.90 -26.20 0.90
CA ILE A 52 -11.93 -27.28 1.09
C ILE A 52 -11.45 -27.84 -0.27
N GLN A 53 -12.19 -27.59 -1.36
CA GLN A 53 -11.80 -28.00 -2.72
C GLN A 53 -10.69 -27.14 -3.34
N LEU A 54 -10.25 -26.07 -2.67
CA LEU A 54 -9.11 -25.23 -3.07
C LEU A 54 -7.80 -26.01 -2.86
N LYS A 55 -7.41 -26.78 -3.89
CA LYS A 55 -6.27 -27.70 -3.87
C LYS A 55 -4.94 -26.98 -3.61
N GLY A 56 -4.23 -27.38 -2.55
CA GLY A 56 -2.76 -27.39 -2.53
C GLY A 56 -2.02 -26.35 -1.68
N LYS A 57 -2.70 -25.42 -1.01
CA LYS A 57 -2.10 -24.52 -0.01
C LYS A 57 -2.68 -24.84 1.37
N ASP A 58 -1.97 -24.48 2.44
CA ASP A 58 -2.51 -24.48 3.81
C ASP A 58 -3.67 -23.46 3.86
N ILE A 59 -4.87 -23.89 3.41
CA ILE A 59 -6.02 -23.04 3.14
C ILE A 59 -6.44 -22.27 4.39
N LEU A 60 -6.23 -22.88 5.57
CA LEU A 60 -6.44 -22.25 6.86
C LEU A 60 -5.54 -21.04 7.05
N ARG A 61 -4.25 -21.13 6.71
CA ARG A 61 -3.35 -19.96 6.77
C ARG A 61 -3.80 -18.84 5.85
N VAL A 62 -4.28 -19.17 4.64
CA VAL A 62 -4.78 -18.17 3.69
C VAL A 62 -6.02 -17.48 4.24
N ILE A 63 -7.02 -18.24 4.70
CA ILE A 63 -8.23 -17.71 5.34
C ILE A 63 -7.88 -16.83 6.54
N ILE A 64 -7.01 -17.30 7.44
CA ILE A 64 -6.59 -16.52 8.61
C ILE A 64 -5.91 -15.22 8.20
N SER A 65 -5.04 -15.27 7.18
CA SER A 65 -4.36 -14.07 6.68
C SER A 65 -5.35 -13.09 6.06
N ASP A 66 -6.31 -13.56 5.28
CA ASP A 66 -7.29 -12.72 4.61
C ASP A 66 -8.24 -12.05 5.61
N CYS A 67 -8.84 -12.83 6.51
CA CYS A 67 -9.71 -12.29 7.55
C CYS A 67 -8.97 -11.29 8.44
N ARG A 68 -7.68 -11.53 8.76
CA ARG A 68 -6.85 -10.57 9.49
C ARG A 68 -6.63 -9.28 8.70
N ASN A 69 -6.39 -9.37 7.39
CA ASN A 69 -6.24 -8.19 6.53
C ASN A 69 -7.55 -7.40 6.44
N HIS A 70 -8.70 -8.08 6.31
CA HIS A 70 -10.02 -7.45 6.32
C HIS A 70 -10.28 -6.71 7.63
N ILE A 71 -10.04 -7.36 8.78
CA ILE A 71 -10.18 -6.73 10.10
C ILE A 71 -9.33 -5.48 10.20
N ASN A 72 -8.06 -5.55 9.81
CA ASN A 72 -7.17 -4.39 9.89
C ASN A 72 -7.59 -3.27 8.92
N LEU A 73 -8.07 -3.60 7.71
CA LEU A 73 -8.67 -2.62 6.80
C LEU A 73 -9.88 -1.93 7.45
N MET A 74 -10.80 -2.71 8.02
CA MET A 74 -12.01 -2.19 8.66
C MET A 74 -11.68 -1.32 9.87
N ILE A 75 -10.73 -1.71 10.73
CA ILE A 75 -10.26 -0.86 11.85
C ILE A 75 -9.83 0.52 11.34
N ASN A 76 -9.09 0.58 10.23
CA ASN A 76 -8.62 1.83 9.64
C ASN A 76 -9.78 2.64 9.04
N VAL A 77 -10.70 1.98 8.32
CA VAL A 77 -11.85 2.64 7.69
C VAL A 77 -12.79 3.24 8.73
N LEU A 78 -13.07 2.48 9.80
CA LEU A 78 -13.97 2.88 10.89
C LEU A 78 -13.33 3.99 11.73
N SER A 79 -12.09 3.79 12.21
CA SER A 79 -11.40 4.75 13.09
C SER A 79 -11.10 6.09 12.41
N LEU A 80 -10.88 6.10 11.09
CA LEU A 80 -10.48 7.29 10.35
C LEU A 80 -11.59 7.83 9.42
N CYS A 81 -12.76 7.20 9.43
CA CYS A 81 -13.88 7.52 8.54
C CYS A 81 -13.43 7.63 7.07
N LEU A 82 -12.96 6.51 6.51
CA LEU A 82 -12.35 6.44 5.16
C LEU A 82 -13.17 5.61 4.16
N PRO A 83 -14.40 6.06 3.81
CA PRO A 83 -15.25 5.34 2.86
C PRO A 83 -14.57 5.17 1.49
N GLU A 84 -13.84 6.19 1.04
CA GLU A 84 -13.19 6.18 -0.27
C GLU A 84 -12.09 5.12 -0.39
N VAL A 85 -11.37 4.87 0.70
CA VAL A 85 -10.31 3.85 0.74
C VAL A 85 -10.93 2.46 0.63
N LEU A 86 -12.01 2.19 1.39
CA LEU A 86 -12.72 0.92 1.30
C LEU A 86 -13.21 0.64 -0.13
N ILE A 87 -13.95 1.59 -0.70
CA ILE A 87 -14.58 1.40 -2.02
C ILE A 87 -13.58 1.28 -3.16
N LYS A 88 -12.44 1.98 -3.10
CA LYS A 88 -11.42 1.91 -4.15
C LYS A 88 -10.51 0.70 -4.04
N VAL A 89 -10.41 0.08 -2.86
CA VAL A 89 -9.55 -1.10 -2.62
C VAL A 89 -10.31 -2.40 -2.84
N LEU A 90 -11.60 -2.45 -2.51
CA LEU A 90 -12.41 -3.68 -2.63
C LEU A 90 -12.39 -4.31 -4.04
N PRO A 91 -12.47 -3.56 -5.16
CA PRO A 91 -12.35 -4.16 -6.49
C PRO A 91 -11.01 -4.86 -6.71
N SER A 92 -9.90 -4.26 -6.27
CA SER A 92 -8.55 -4.86 -6.39
C SER A 92 -8.41 -6.13 -5.56
N ILE A 93 -9.04 -6.19 -4.38
CA ILE A 93 -9.08 -7.41 -3.55
C ILE A 93 -9.79 -8.54 -4.32
N HIS A 94 -10.92 -8.25 -4.96
CA HIS A 94 -11.64 -9.26 -5.74
C HIS A 94 -10.81 -9.74 -6.94
N THR A 95 -10.10 -8.84 -7.65
CA THR A 95 -9.20 -9.25 -8.74
C THR A 95 -8.14 -10.25 -8.28
N PHE A 96 -7.55 -10.03 -7.10
CA PHE A 96 -6.49 -10.89 -6.53
C PHE A 96 -6.96 -12.31 -6.26
N TYR A 97 -8.12 -12.47 -5.61
CA TYR A 97 -8.55 -13.78 -5.15
C TYR A 97 -9.41 -14.55 -6.16
N CYS A 98 -9.91 -13.96 -7.24
CA CYS A 98 -10.75 -14.69 -8.20
C CYS A 98 -10.09 -15.90 -8.89
N GLU A 99 -8.75 -16.02 -8.87
CA GLU A 99 -8.07 -17.23 -9.33
C GLU A 99 -8.04 -18.34 -8.28
N ASP A 100 -7.93 -17.99 -7.00
CA ASP A 100 -7.79 -18.91 -5.87
C ASP A 100 -9.12 -19.11 -5.10
N PHE A 101 -10.15 -18.31 -5.35
CA PHE A 101 -11.44 -18.30 -4.62
C PHE A 101 -12.61 -17.95 -5.55
N PHE A 102 -13.76 -18.58 -5.31
CA PHE A 102 -15.02 -18.22 -5.99
C PHE A 102 -15.60 -16.93 -5.41
N TYR A 103 -16.36 -16.17 -6.19
CA TYR A 103 -17.06 -14.96 -5.69
C TYR A 103 -17.95 -15.23 -4.47
N ASP A 104 -18.46 -16.46 -4.32
CA ASP A 104 -19.22 -16.88 -3.15
C ASP A 104 -18.40 -16.88 -1.86
N TYR A 105 -17.07 -16.99 -1.93
CA TYR A 105 -16.16 -16.87 -0.78
C TYR A 105 -16.26 -15.51 -0.10
N PHE A 106 -16.24 -14.43 -0.88
CA PHE A 106 -16.26 -13.07 -0.34
C PHE A 106 -17.61 -12.71 0.27
N LEU A 107 -18.70 -13.10 -0.39
CA LEU A 107 -20.04 -12.92 0.17
C LEU A 107 -20.15 -13.63 1.52
N THR A 108 -19.70 -14.88 1.56
CA THR A 108 -19.61 -15.72 2.75
C THR A 108 -18.76 -15.09 3.86
N GLU A 109 -17.63 -14.48 3.51
CA GLU A 109 -16.76 -13.80 4.46
C GLU A 109 -17.46 -12.58 5.06
N LEU A 110 -18.09 -11.73 4.23
CA LEU A 110 -18.85 -10.56 4.67
C LEU A 110 -20.02 -10.94 5.60
N GLU A 111 -20.75 -12.00 5.27
CA GLU A 111 -21.80 -12.57 6.14
C GLU A 111 -21.23 -13.02 7.49
N SER A 112 -20.09 -13.70 7.48
CA SER A 112 -19.43 -14.17 8.70
C SER A 112 -19.00 -13.02 9.59
N PHE A 113 -18.50 -11.93 9.02
CA PHE A 113 -18.18 -10.70 9.75
C PHE A 113 -19.41 -10.00 10.33
N ARG A 114 -20.50 -9.92 9.57
CA ARG A 114 -21.79 -9.40 10.07
C ARG A 114 -22.26 -10.21 11.29
N ASP A 115 -22.20 -11.53 11.20
CA ASP A 115 -22.64 -12.43 12.26
C ASP A 115 -21.71 -12.35 13.48
N ALA A 116 -20.40 -12.17 13.27
CA ALA A 116 -19.44 -11.88 14.34
C ALA A 116 -19.79 -10.56 15.07
N ALA A 117 -20.12 -9.50 14.31
CA ALA A 117 -20.55 -8.23 14.89
C ALA A 117 -21.81 -8.39 15.75
N LYS A 118 -22.79 -9.18 15.26
CA LYS A 118 -24.02 -9.51 15.98
C LYS A 118 -23.77 -10.26 17.29
N ALA A 119 -22.85 -11.23 17.27
CA ALA A 119 -22.58 -12.10 18.41
C ALA A 119 -21.67 -11.44 19.45
N LEU A 120 -20.74 -10.59 19.03
CA LEU A 120 -19.64 -10.15 19.88
C LEU A 120 -19.73 -8.69 20.33
N LEU A 121 -20.43 -7.80 19.62
CA LEU A 121 -20.45 -6.36 19.95
C LEU A 121 -21.63 -5.98 20.86
N SER A 122 -21.48 -4.86 21.58
CA SER A 122 -22.58 -4.24 22.34
C SER A 122 -23.71 -3.78 21.40
N GLU A 123 -24.94 -3.65 21.90
CA GLU A 123 -26.12 -3.30 21.10
C GLU A 123 -25.92 -2.03 20.25
N SER A 124 -25.37 -0.96 20.84
CA SER A 124 -25.11 0.29 20.12
C SER A 124 -24.09 0.11 18.99
N SER A 125 -22.96 -0.55 19.26
CA SER A 125 -21.90 -0.75 18.27
C SER A 125 -22.29 -1.78 17.20
N ARG A 126 -23.04 -2.80 17.59
CA ARG A 126 -23.53 -3.87 16.72
C ARG A 126 -24.34 -3.29 15.57
N ASP A 127 -25.32 -2.46 15.85
CA ASP A 127 -26.24 -1.95 14.84
C ASP A 127 -25.50 -1.07 13.82
N GLU A 128 -24.54 -0.26 14.28
CA GLU A 128 -23.69 0.56 13.41
C GLU A 128 -22.79 -0.27 12.49
N ILE A 129 -22.12 -1.31 13.04
CA ILE A 129 -21.21 -2.17 12.28
C ILE A 129 -21.99 -3.11 11.34
N MET A 130 -23.09 -3.70 11.79
CA MET A 130 -23.94 -4.57 10.97
C MET A 130 -24.50 -3.81 9.76
N ARG A 131 -24.94 -2.56 9.94
CA ARG A 131 -25.40 -1.70 8.84
C ARG A 131 -24.36 -1.57 7.72
N ILE A 132 -23.07 -1.53 8.08
CA ILE A 132 -21.97 -1.46 7.10
C ILE A 132 -21.86 -2.78 6.34
N TYR A 133 -21.82 -3.91 7.04
CA TYR A 133 -21.72 -5.21 6.40
C TYR A 133 -22.94 -5.55 5.55
N ASP A 134 -24.16 -5.25 6.02
CA ASP A 134 -25.39 -5.41 5.24
C ASP A 134 -25.35 -4.59 3.95
N TRP A 135 -24.83 -3.37 4.02
CA TRP A 135 -24.65 -2.55 2.83
C TRP A 135 -23.58 -3.12 1.88
N LEU A 136 -22.43 -3.58 2.39
CA LEU A 136 -21.38 -4.22 1.59
C LEU A 136 -21.90 -5.49 0.89
N ILE A 137 -22.65 -6.33 1.61
CA ILE A 137 -23.32 -7.52 1.08
C ILE A 137 -24.28 -7.12 -0.05
N GLY A 138 -25.13 -6.10 0.16
CA GLY A 138 -26.04 -5.59 -0.86
C GLY A 138 -25.35 -4.99 -2.09
N LYS A 139 -24.09 -4.56 -1.97
CA LYS A 139 -23.29 -4.01 -3.08
C LYS A 139 -22.29 -5.00 -3.67
N HIS A 140 -22.21 -6.22 -3.15
CA HIS A 140 -21.22 -7.22 -3.51
C HIS A 140 -21.14 -7.46 -5.03
N LYS A 141 -22.30 -7.67 -5.69
CA LYS A 141 -22.35 -7.85 -7.15
C LYS A 141 -21.77 -6.67 -7.93
N LEU A 142 -22.09 -5.44 -7.51
CA LEU A 142 -21.55 -4.24 -8.16
C LEU A 142 -20.03 -4.13 -7.97
N ILE A 143 -19.51 -4.50 -6.79
CA ILE A 143 -18.07 -4.50 -6.50
C ILE A 143 -17.34 -5.51 -7.41
N ILE A 144 -17.95 -6.67 -7.66
CA ILE A 144 -17.46 -7.66 -8.63
C ILE A 144 -17.44 -7.08 -10.05
N ASP A 145 -18.55 -6.49 -10.49
CA ASP A 145 -18.61 -5.88 -11.83
C ASP A 145 -17.52 -4.79 -11.99
N LEU A 146 -17.25 -4.04 -10.93
CA LEU A 146 -16.16 -3.06 -10.88
C LEU A 146 -14.77 -3.72 -10.92
N SER A 147 -14.54 -4.85 -10.26
CA SER A 147 -13.23 -5.54 -10.29
C SER A 147 -12.86 -6.05 -11.69
N ILE A 148 -13.87 -6.39 -12.49
CA ILE A 148 -13.70 -6.86 -13.87
C ILE A 148 -13.51 -5.67 -14.82
N THR A 149 -14.26 -4.58 -14.62
CA THR A 149 -14.33 -3.47 -15.58
C THR A 149 -13.31 -2.36 -15.32
N LEU A 150 -12.83 -2.20 -14.09
CA LEU A 150 -11.80 -1.22 -13.76
C LEU A 150 -10.45 -1.70 -14.32
N LYS A 151 -9.86 -0.90 -15.19
CA LYS A 151 -8.50 -1.13 -15.65
C LYS A 151 -7.51 -0.80 -14.53
N PRO A 152 -6.46 -1.63 -14.31
CA PRO A 152 -5.39 -1.27 -13.39
C PRO A 152 -4.79 0.08 -13.78
N THR A 153 -4.33 0.83 -12.78
CA THR A 153 -3.61 2.09 -13.01
C THR A 153 -2.35 1.81 -13.83
N THR A 154 -2.35 2.23 -15.10
CA THR A 154 -1.18 2.15 -15.97
C THR A 154 -0.49 3.50 -16.03
N ILE A 155 0.82 3.52 -15.78
CA ILE A 155 1.65 4.68 -16.03
C ILE A 155 1.81 4.80 -17.56
N GLU A 156 1.27 5.87 -18.13
CA GLU A 156 1.45 6.19 -19.54
C GLU A 156 2.89 6.65 -19.77
N LEU A 157 3.55 6.04 -20.74
CA LEU A 157 4.93 6.31 -21.11
C LEU A 157 5.01 6.53 -22.61
N GLU A 158 5.88 7.44 -23.02
CA GLU A 158 6.27 7.59 -24.42
C GLU A 158 6.82 6.27 -24.98
N HIS A 159 6.74 6.11 -26.30
CA HIS A 159 7.03 4.85 -26.97
C HIS A 159 8.42 4.28 -26.62
N GLU A 160 9.45 5.13 -26.57
CA GLU A 160 10.81 4.72 -26.23
C GLU A 160 10.92 4.16 -24.79
N TRP A 161 10.37 4.88 -23.82
CA TRP A 161 10.36 4.46 -22.42
C TRP A 161 9.55 3.20 -22.20
N LYS A 162 8.44 3.04 -22.91
CA LYS A 162 7.64 1.81 -22.88
C LYS A 162 8.45 0.60 -23.36
N LYS A 163 9.23 0.74 -24.44
CA LYS A 163 10.12 -0.32 -24.95
C LYS A 163 11.20 -0.68 -23.93
N LYS A 164 11.90 0.32 -23.40
CA LYS A 164 12.93 0.15 -22.34
C LYS A 164 12.36 -0.53 -21.10
N LYS A 165 11.21 -0.08 -20.63
CA LYS A 165 10.50 -0.66 -19.50
C LYS A 165 10.12 -2.11 -19.73
N ASN A 166 9.57 -2.45 -20.90
CA ASN A 166 9.19 -3.84 -21.22
C ASN A 166 10.40 -4.76 -21.30
N GLN A 167 11.52 -4.28 -21.83
CA GLN A 167 12.77 -5.04 -21.88
C GLN A 167 13.34 -5.27 -20.47
N PHE A 168 13.35 -4.26 -19.61
CA PHE A 168 13.78 -4.44 -18.21
C PHE A 168 12.84 -5.39 -17.45
N LEU A 169 11.53 -5.26 -17.69
CA LEU A 169 10.50 -6.11 -17.08
C LEU A 169 10.70 -7.59 -17.40
N SER A 170 11.06 -7.96 -18.64
CA SER A 170 11.30 -9.37 -18.97
C SER A 170 12.48 -9.94 -18.19
N TYR A 171 13.59 -9.19 -18.09
CA TYR A 171 14.76 -9.65 -17.33
C TYR A 171 14.48 -9.87 -15.85
N ILE A 172 13.72 -8.97 -15.20
CA ILE A 172 13.41 -9.13 -13.78
C ILE A 172 12.38 -10.25 -13.53
N LEU A 173 11.45 -10.49 -14.46
CA LEU A 173 10.51 -11.62 -14.38
C LEU A 173 11.24 -12.97 -14.43
N GLU A 174 12.24 -13.07 -15.30
CA GLU A 174 13.07 -14.27 -15.45
C GLU A 174 14.13 -14.40 -14.34
N GLY A 175 14.28 -13.39 -13.48
CA GLY A 175 15.33 -13.34 -12.47
C GLY A 175 16.74 -13.18 -13.04
N ASP A 176 16.87 -12.79 -14.31
CA ASP A 176 18.15 -12.60 -15.00
C ASP A 176 18.81 -11.29 -14.56
N PHE A 177 19.52 -11.37 -13.44
CA PHE A 177 20.29 -10.25 -12.91
C PHE A 177 21.38 -9.77 -13.89
N GLU A 178 21.98 -10.66 -14.69
CA GLU A 178 23.10 -10.28 -15.56
C GLU A 178 22.60 -9.37 -16.69
N GLU A 179 21.54 -9.77 -17.38
CA GLU A 179 20.94 -8.96 -18.43
C GLU A 179 20.26 -7.70 -17.88
N ALA A 180 19.59 -7.79 -16.72
CA ALA A 180 19.05 -6.62 -16.04
C ALA A 180 20.16 -5.59 -15.71
N LEU A 181 21.33 -6.06 -15.27
CA LEU A 181 22.49 -5.22 -14.96
C LEU A 181 23.13 -4.65 -16.24
N LYS A 182 23.32 -5.45 -17.29
CA LYS A 182 23.82 -4.98 -18.60
C LYS A 182 22.90 -3.90 -19.17
N PHE A 183 21.59 -4.11 -19.11
CA PHE A 183 20.60 -3.12 -19.52
C PHE A 183 20.70 -1.84 -18.68
N THR A 184 20.77 -1.98 -17.35
CA THR A 184 20.90 -0.83 -16.43
C THR A 184 22.13 0.01 -16.77
N LYS A 185 23.29 -0.62 -17.02
CA LYS A 185 24.53 0.08 -17.42
C LYS A 185 24.40 0.81 -18.77
N LYS A 186 23.62 0.28 -19.72
CA LYS A 186 23.37 0.92 -21.02
C LYS A 186 22.49 2.16 -20.87
N VAL A 187 21.50 2.12 -19.96
CA VAL A 187 20.56 3.21 -19.73
C VAL A 187 21.16 4.31 -18.84
N ILE A 188 21.84 3.93 -17.75
CA ILE A 188 22.44 4.86 -16.81
C ILE A 188 23.92 5.06 -17.14
N LYS A 189 24.20 6.08 -17.96
CA LYS A 189 25.58 6.48 -18.32
C LYS A 189 26.14 7.52 -17.35
N GLU A 190 25.27 8.34 -16.80
CA GLU A 190 25.59 9.39 -15.83
C GLU A 190 24.52 9.47 -14.73
N CYS A 191 24.80 10.23 -13.67
CA CYS A 191 23.94 10.28 -12.49
C CYS A 191 22.53 10.80 -12.80
N ASP A 192 22.40 11.76 -13.72
CA ASP A 192 21.12 12.38 -14.08
C ASP A 192 20.16 11.37 -14.73
N ASN A 193 20.68 10.26 -15.29
CA ASN A 193 19.84 9.21 -15.86
C ASN A 193 19.17 8.33 -14.79
N ILE A 194 19.61 8.38 -13.52
CA ILE A 194 19.07 7.55 -12.44
C ILE A 194 17.60 7.91 -12.17
N LEU A 195 17.26 9.20 -12.17
CA LEU A 195 15.88 9.67 -12.00
C LEU A 195 14.95 9.05 -13.06
N ASP A 196 15.35 9.14 -14.33
CA ASP A 196 14.58 8.60 -15.44
C ASP A 196 14.51 7.07 -15.39
N PHE A 197 15.59 6.39 -15.05
CA PHE A 197 15.57 4.94 -14.87
C PHE A 197 14.61 4.52 -13.75
N TYR A 198 14.62 5.21 -12.60
CA TYR A 198 13.72 4.89 -11.50
C TYR A 198 12.26 5.19 -11.83
N VAL A 199 11.95 6.38 -12.34
CA VAL A 199 10.56 6.84 -12.52
C VAL A 199 9.93 6.29 -13.81
N LYS A 200 10.70 6.11 -14.89
CA LYS A 200 10.17 5.72 -16.21
C LYS A 200 10.35 4.24 -16.55
N ILE A 201 11.24 3.52 -15.85
CA ILE A 201 11.51 2.10 -16.12
C ILE A 201 11.19 1.24 -14.89
N LEU A 202 11.88 1.46 -13.78
CA LEU A 202 11.82 0.59 -12.61
C LEU A 202 10.46 0.66 -11.91
N HIS A 203 9.96 1.85 -11.59
CA HIS A 203 8.65 2.03 -10.95
C HIS A 203 7.49 1.48 -11.81
N PRO A 204 7.38 1.78 -13.13
CA PRO A 204 6.34 1.20 -13.95
C PRO A 204 6.51 -0.31 -14.20
N ALA A 205 7.74 -0.84 -14.17
CA ALA A 205 7.96 -2.29 -14.20
C ALA A 205 7.43 -2.96 -12.93
N LEU A 206 7.72 -2.42 -11.74
CA LEU A 206 7.21 -2.93 -10.47
C LEU A 206 5.68 -2.87 -10.38
N TYR A 207 5.05 -1.79 -10.87
CA TYR A 207 3.58 -1.73 -10.96
C TYR A 207 3.02 -2.79 -11.90
N LYS A 208 3.73 -3.10 -13.00
CA LYS A 208 3.33 -4.17 -13.91
C LYS A 208 3.50 -5.55 -13.28
N ILE A 209 4.56 -5.80 -12.51
CA ILE A 209 4.73 -7.01 -11.71
C ILE A 209 3.55 -7.17 -10.75
N GLY A 210 3.25 -6.15 -9.95
CA GLY A 210 2.10 -6.15 -9.03
C GLY A 210 0.80 -6.46 -9.76
N SER A 211 0.53 -5.81 -10.90
CA SER A 211 -0.67 -6.10 -11.70
C SER A 211 -0.70 -7.50 -12.32
N LEU A 212 0.45 -8.12 -12.63
CA LEU A 212 0.48 -9.50 -13.13
C LEU A 212 0.18 -10.47 -11.98
N TRP A 213 0.74 -10.21 -10.81
CA TRP A 213 0.51 -11.00 -9.60
C TRP A 213 -0.95 -10.87 -9.13
N GLU A 214 -1.50 -9.65 -9.12
CA GLU A 214 -2.91 -9.38 -8.80
C GLU A 214 -3.90 -10.07 -9.74
N LYS A 215 -3.48 -10.38 -10.96
CA LYS A 215 -4.29 -11.10 -11.95
C LYS A 215 -3.95 -12.58 -12.00
N GLY A 216 -3.10 -13.05 -11.08
CA GLY A 216 -2.57 -14.42 -11.01
C GLY A 216 -1.82 -14.92 -12.25
N ASN A 217 -1.45 -14.01 -13.17
CA ASN A 217 -0.57 -14.31 -14.30
C ASN A 217 0.85 -14.72 -13.87
N ILE A 218 1.26 -14.36 -12.64
CA ILE A 218 2.50 -14.80 -12.00
C ILE A 218 2.21 -15.14 -10.54
N THR A 219 2.99 -16.08 -10.00
CA THR A 219 2.96 -16.48 -8.60
C THR A 219 3.62 -15.44 -7.69
N ILE A 220 3.36 -15.54 -6.38
CA ILE A 220 4.07 -14.74 -5.37
C ILE A 220 5.59 -15.03 -5.37
N ALA A 221 6.01 -16.24 -5.73
CA ALA A 221 7.42 -16.59 -5.84
C ALA A 221 8.12 -15.85 -6.99
N GLU A 222 7.44 -15.70 -8.13
CA GLU A 222 7.92 -14.92 -9.28
C GLU A 222 7.93 -13.41 -8.97
N GLU A 223 6.93 -12.89 -8.26
CA GLU A 223 6.95 -11.51 -7.73
C GLU A 223 8.19 -11.28 -6.85
N HIS A 224 8.43 -12.17 -5.87
CA HIS A 224 9.58 -12.08 -4.99
C HIS A 224 10.90 -12.20 -5.73
N LEU A 225 10.98 -13.05 -6.76
CA LEU A 225 12.16 -13.17 -7.63
C LEU A 225 12.45 -11.84 -8.34
N ALA A 226 11.43 -11.21 -8.92
CA ALA A 226 11.56 -9.91 -9.57
C ALA A 226 11.99 -8.82 -8.58
N THR A 227 11.33 -8.72 -7.43
CA THR A 227 11.66 -7.77 -6.36
C THR A 227 13.09 -7.95 -5.84
N SER A 228 13.54 -9.19 -5.65
CA SER A 228 14.92 -9.52 -5.25
C SER A 228 15.95 -9.09 -6.31
N THR A 229 15.66 -9.36 -7.59
CA THR A 229 16.51 -8.97 -8.72
C THR A 229 16.66 -7.46 -8.82
N VAL A 230 15.55 -6.72 -8.69
CA VAL A 230 15.54 -5.26 -8.64
C VAL A 230 16.38 -4.74 -7.47
N GLY A 231 16.27 -5.35 -6.28
CA GLY A 231 17.08 -4.98 -5.12
C GLY A 231 18.59 -5.06 -5.40
N ARG A 232 19.05 -6.09 -6.12
CA ARG A 232 20.45 -6.24 -6.54
C ARG A 232 20.86 -5.16 -7.54
N VAL A 233 19.99 -4.82 -8.50
CA VAL A 233 20.22 -3.73 -9.46
C VAL A 233 20.35 -2.39 -8.75
N MET A 234 19.47 -2.09 -7.80
CA MET A 234 19.52 -0.85 -7.02
C MET A 234 20.79 -0.77 -6.16
N ALA A 235 21.20 -1.86 -5.53
CA ALA A 235 22.47 -1.92 -4.78
C ALA A 235 23.69 -1.64 -5.68
N TYR A 236 23.69 -2.17 -6.91
CA TYR A 236 24.72 -1.84 -7.90
C TYR A 236 24.74 -0.34 -8.24
N ILE A 237 23.58 0.26 -8.53
CA ILE A 237 23.47 1.68 -8.86
C ILE A 237 24.04 2.53 -7.70
N TYR A 238 23.62 2.23 -6.48
CA TYR A 238 24.08 2.91 -5.27
C TYR A 238 25.60 2.88 -5.14
N LEU A 239 26.22 1.69 -5.25
CA LEU A 239 27.68 1.54 -5.15
C LEU A 239 28.43 2.22 -6.31
N LYS A 240 27.93 2.08 -7.55
CA LYS A 240 28.58 2.63 -8.74
C LYS A 240 28.63 4.16 -8.72
N TYR A 241 27.60 4.79 -8.13
CA TYR A 241 27.42 6.24 -8.10
C TYR A 241 27.56 6.82 -6.68
N LEU A 242 28.21 6.10 -5.76
CA LEU A 242 28.29 6.41 -4.32
C LEU A 242 28.66 7.88 -4.00
N LYS A 243 29.53 8.49 -4.81
CA LYS A 243 29.94 9.90 -4.64
C LYS A 243 28.77 10.90 -4.67
N PHE A 244 27.67 10.55 -5.33
CA PHE A 244 26.46 11.37 -5.42
C PHE A 244 25.47 11.07 -4.28
N PHE A 245 25.46 9.83 -3.78
CA PHE A 245 24.64 9.40 -2.65
C PHE A 245 25.18 9.87 -1.28
N SER A 246 26.49 10.13 -1.19
CA SER A 246 27.15 10.62 0.03
C SER A 246 27.68 12.05 -0.15
N PRO A 247 26.81 13.06 -0.25
CA PRO A 247 27.24 14.45 -0.35
C PRO A 247 28.00 14.82 0.93
N LYS A 248 29.31 15.09 0.81
CA LYS A 248 30.24 15.24 1.95
C LYS A 248 29.87 16.29 3.02
N LYS A 249 28.81 17.08 2.88
CA LYS A 249 28.40 18.15 3.82
C LYS A 249 26.90 18.53 3.74
N SER A 250 25.96 17.58 3.66
CA SER A 250 24.54 17.96 3.74
C SER A 250 24.14 18.42 5.15
N LYS A 251 23.41 19.53 5.27
CA LYS A 251 22.82 20.00 6.54
C LYS A 251 21.39 19.50 6.76
N SER A 252 20.74 18.98 5.72
CA SER A 252 19.32 18.61 5.77
C SER A 252 19.19 17.10 5.77
N LYS A 253 18.80 16.57 6.94
CA LYS A 253 18.58 15.15 7.14
C LYS A 253 17.13 14.78 6.82
N ALA A 254 16.94 13.67 6.12
CA ALA A 254 15.63 13.05 5.93
C ALA A 254 15.63 11.65 6.54
N LEU A 255 14.47 11.19 6.96
CA LEU A 255 14.24 9.81 7.37
C LEU A 255 13.15 9.24 6.47
N VAL A 256 13.41 8.10 5.86
CA VAL A 256 12.49 7.46 4.90
C VAL A 256 12.20 6.04 5.38
N LEU A 257 10.92 5.67 5.43
CA LEU A 257 10.51 4.35 5.91
C LEU A 257 9.18 3.89 5.32
N THR A 258 8.91 2.61 5.50
CA THR A 258 7.57 2.04 5.42
C THR A 258 7.05 1.72 6.84
N PRO A 259 5.71 1.74 7.06
CA PRO A 259 5.13 1.30 8.32
C PRO A 259 5.45 -0.18 8.67
N PRO A 260 5.16 -0.62 9.90
CA PRO A 260 5.28 -2.03 10.27
C PRO A 260 4.45 -2.94 9.38
N ASN A 261 4.96 -4.16 9.15
CA ASN A 261 4.31 -5.17 8.30
C ASN A 261 4.04 -4.71 6.85
N GLU A 262 4.64 -3.61 6.40
CA GLU A 262 4.62 -3.17 5.01
C GLU A 262 5.85 -3.73 4.26
N LEU A 263 5.61 -4.75 3.43
CA LEU A 263 6.68 -5.44 2.68
C LEU A 263 7.12 -4.67 1.43
N HIS A 264 6.31 -3.70 0.96
CA HIS A 264 6.53 -2.96 -0.28
C HIS A 264 7.56 -1.82 -0.13
N LYS A 265 8.80 -2.17 0.21
CA LYS A 265 9.87 -1.21 0.55
C LYS A 265 10.58 -0.56 -0.64
N LEU A 266 10.46 -1.10 -1.86
CA LEU A 266 11.21 -0.59 -3.02
C LEU A 266 10.81 0.84 -3.39
N GLY A 267 9.53 1.21 -3.27
CA GLY A 267 9.08 2.59 -3.50
C GLY A 267 9.73 3.58 -2.53
N ALA A 268 9.77 3.23 -1.24
CA ALA A 268 10.47 4.02 -0.22
C ALA A 268 11.98 4.12 -0.52
N ARG A 269 12.60 3.04 -1.00
CA ARG A 269 14.02 3.02 -1.37
C ARG A 269 14.31 3.95 -2.55
N ILE A 270 13.46 3.97 -3.58
CA ILE A 270 13.57 4.91 -4.70
C ILE A 270 13.55 6.36 -4.19
N VAL A 271 12.62 6.70 -3.29
CA VAL A 271 12.54 8.05 -2.69
C VAL A 271 13.81 8.37 -1.91
N ALA A 272 14.31 7.44 -1.09
CA ALA A 272 15.54 7.64 -0.34
C ALA A 272 16.74 7.90 -1.26
N ASP A 273 16.93 7.04 -2.26
CA ASP A 273 18.02 7.15 -3.24
C ASP A 273 17.97 8.49 -3.99
N LEU A 274 16.78 8.95 -4.43
CA LEU A 274 16.64 10.23 -5.13
C LEU A 274 16.82 11.44 -4.22
N LEU A 275 16.43 11.37 -2.94
CA LEU A 275 16.71 12.41 -1.96
C LEU A 275 18.22 12.53 -1.70
N GLU A 276 18.94 11.41 -1.59
CA GLU A 276 20.39 11.41 -1.44
C GLU A 276 21.08 12.05 -2.65
N ILE A 277 20.66 11.71 -3.87
CA ILE A 277 21.13 12.35 -5.11
C ILE A 277 20.85 13.86 -5.11
N ASP A 278 19.71 14.29 -4.57
CA ASP A 278 19.36 15.72 -4.38
C ASP A 278 20.16 16.41 -3.25
N GLY A 279 21.03 15.65 -2.57
CA GLY A 279 21.93 16.14 -1.56
C GLY A 279 21.39 16.11 -0.14
N TRP A 280 20.38 15.28 0.16
CA TRP A 280 19.94 15.00 1.53
C TRP A 280 20.84 13.97 2.21
N ASP A 281 20.98 14.08 3.54
CA ASP A 281 21.53 13.00 4.37
C ASP A 281 20.37 12.10 4.82
N VAL A 282 20.20 10.94 4.18
CA VAL A 282 18.99 10.11 4.32
C VAL A 282 19.23 8.93 5.25
N LEU A 283 18.35 8.78 6.24
CA LEU A 283 18.23 7.59 7.07
C LEU A 283 17.09 6.72 6.52
N PHE A 284 17.43 5.77 5.65
CA PHE A 284 16.47 4.78 5.17
C PHE A 284 16.35 3.61 6.15
N LEU A 285 15.22 3.53 6.87
CA LEU A 285 15.04 2.50 7.91
C LEU A 285 14.42 1.20 7.40
N GLY A 286 13.97 1.17 6.15
CA GLY A 286 13.21 0.04 5.62
C GLY A 286 11.84 -0.08 6.30
N ALA A 287 11.51 -1.30 6.74
CA ALA A 287 10.21 -1.68 7.28
C ALA A 287 10.30 -2.14 8.74
N ASN A 288 9.15 -2.29 9.40
CA ASN A 288 9.02 -2.93 10.71
C ASN A 288 9.68 -2.19 11.89
N VAL A 289 9.65 -0.86 11.86
CA VAL A 289 10.10 -0.01 12.98
C VAL A 289 8.90 0.37 13.85
N SER A 290 8.97 0.11 15.17
CA SER A 290 7.93 0.52 16.11
C SER A 290 7.81 2.04 16.22
N LYS A 291 6.64 2.56 16.62
CA LYS A 291 6.44 4.01 16.81
C LYS A 291 7.47 4.58 17.79
N GLN A 292 7.69 3.88 18.91
CA GLN A 292 8.59 4.31 19.97
C GLN A 292 10.03 4.45 19.45
N ASN A 293 10.55 3.41 18.77
CA ASN A 293 11.90 3.43 18.21
C ASN A 293 12.03 4.51 17.11
N LEU A 294 10.98 4.76 16.34
CA LEU A 294 10.94 5.84 15.36
C LEU A 294 11.03 7.23 16.01
N ILE A 295 10.31 7.46 17.12
CA ILE A 295 10.39 8.72 17.84
C ILE A 295 11.79 8.93 18.44
N GLU A 296 12.41 7.87 18.96
CA GLU A 296 13.78 7.92 19.49
C GLU A 296 14.81 8.29 18.41
N ILE A 297 14.74 7.63 17.24
CA ILE A 297 15.68 7.91 16.16
C ILE A 297 15.49 9.31 15.57
N VAL A 298 14.25 9.83 15.54
CA VAL A 298 13.95 11.22 15.15
C VAL A 298 14.52 12.20 16.16
N LYS A 299 14.33 11.97 17.47
CA LYS A 299 14.93 12.80 18.54
C LYS A 299 16.46 12.81 18.47
N LYS A 300 17.07 11.65 18.21
CA LYS A 300 18.54 11.50 18.10
C LYS A 300 19.11 12.20 16.88
N ASN A 301 18.52 11.99 15.70
CA ASN A 301 19.10 12.45 14.44
C ASN A 301 18.58 13.81 13.98
N LYS A 302 17.45 14.26 14.53
CA LYS A 302 16.79 15.54 14.22
C LYS A 302 16.61 15.77 12.70
N PRO A 303 15.99 14.82 11.97
CA PRO A 303 15.71 15.03 10.55
C PRO A 303 14.78 16.23 10.37
N LYS A 304 14.94 16.97 9.28
CA LYS A 304 13.98 18.01 8.86
C LYS A 304 12.74 17.40 8.19
N LEU A 305 12.89 16.20 7.63
CA LEU A 305 11.87 15.52 6.84
C LEU A 305 11.72 14.06 7.32
N VAL A 306 10.48 13.60 7.49
CA VAL A 306 10.12 12.18 7.58
C VAL A 306 9.20 11.85 6.40
N ALA A 307 9.56 10.84 5.61
CA ALA A 307 8.76 10.39 4.47
C ALA A 307 8.27 8.95 4.65
N PHE A 308 6.95 8.76 4.57
CA PHE A 308 6.32 7.44 4.62
C PHE A 308 5.87 7.00 3.22
N SER A 309 6.27 5.80 2.81
CA SER A 309 5.67 5.11 1.67
C SER A 309 4.68 4.06 2.19
N ILE A 310 3.42 4.14 1.75
CA ILE A 310 2.33 3.28 2.21
C ILE A 310 1.63 2.67 1.00
N THR A 311 1.62 1.34 0.94
CA THR A 311 0.86 0.60 -0.07
C THR A 311 -0.42 0.07 0.55
N MET A 312 -0.32 -0.52 1.74
CA MET A 312 -1.41 -1.22 2.39
C MET A 312 -2.27 -0.27 3.26
N PRO A 313 -3.58 -0.18 3.02
CA PRO A 313 -4.47 0.70 3.78
C PRO A 313 -4.56 0.41 5.28
N PHE A 314 -4.24 -0.81 5.72
CA PHE A 314 -4.26 -1.16 7.13
C PHE A 314 -3.20 -0.42 7.98
N ASN A 315 -2.27 0.30 7.35
CA ASN A 315 -1.22 1.05 8.03
C ASN A 315 -1.58 2.52 8.33
N LEU A 316 -2.74 3.01 7.87
CA LEU A 316 -3.09 4.43 7.91
C LEU A 316 -3.23 4.98 9.33
N LYS A 317 -3.90 4.24 10.23
CA LYS A 317 -4.06 4.59 11.64
C LYS A 317 -2.71 4.65 12.35
N TRP A 318 -1.84 3.67 12.10
CA TRP A 318 -0.48 3.65 12.64
C TRP A 318 0.30 4.90 12.20
N VAL A 319 0.17 5.32 10.94
CA VAL A 319 0.83 6.53 10.42
C VAL A 319 0.23 7.79 11.04
N LYS A 320 -1.10 7.93 11.13
CA LYS A 320 -1.74 9.09 11.79
C LYS A 320 -1.25 9.27 13.22
N GLU A 321 -1.27 8.21 14.01
CA GLU A 321 -0.80 8.24 15.40
C GLU A 321 0.68 8.60 15.48
N THR A 322 1.50 8.06 14.56
CA THR A 322 2.93 8.38 14.47
C THR A 322 3.15 9.86 14.13
N ILE A 323 2.38 10.42 13.19
CA ILE A 323 2.44 11.85 12.85
C ILE A 323 2.07 12.70 14.08
N GLY A 324 1.04 12.32 14.82
CA GLY A 324 0.67 12.97 16.09
C GLY A 324 1.84 12.99 17.09
N LEU A 325 2.54 11.85 17.25
CA LEU A 325 3.72 11.76 18.11
C LEU A 325 4.88 12.63 17.61
N LEU A 326 5.11 12.69 16.30
CA LEU A 326 6.16 13.52 15.69
C LEU A 326 5.91 15.02 15.89
N LYS A 327 4.65 15.46 15.83
CA LYS A 327 4.25 16.85 16.08
C LYS A 327 4.52 17.31 17.52
N ASN A 328 4.54 16.38 18.47
CA ASN A 328 4.85 16.67 19.87
C ASN A 328 6.36 16.79 20.16
N ILE A 329 7.22 16.59 19.17
CA ILE A 329 8.67 16.79 19.30
C ILE A 329 8.99 18.29 19.16
N LYS A 330 9.80 18.84 20.08
CA LYS A 330 10.18 20.27 20.13
C LYS A 330 10.63 20.83 18.77
N ILE A 331 11.38 20.04 18.01
CA ILE A 331 11.72 20.34 16.61
C ILE A 331 11.09 19.23 15.77
N SER A 332 9.82 19.43 15.40
CA SER A 332 9.06 18.45 14.63
C SER A 332 9.52 18.46 13.16
N PRO A 333 9.83 17.30 12.57
CA PRO A 333 10.08 17.22 11.13
C PRO A 333 8.81 17.53 10.35
N LYS A 334 8.98 18.00 9.11
CA LYS A 334 7.89 17.96 8.12
C LYS A 334 7.64 16.53 7.68
N VAL A 335 6.39 16.19 7.41
CA VAL A 335 5.97 14.85 7.01
C VAL A 335 5.48 14.84 5.56
N ILE A 336 6.09 14.00 4.73
CA ILE A 336 5.59 13.63 3.41
C ILE A 336 5.00 12.22 3.50
N VAL A 337 3.83 12.01 2.91
CA VAL A 337 3.26 10.68 2.71
C VAL A 337 3.08 10.41 1.22
N GLY A 338 3.24 9.15 0.82
CA GLY A 338 3.05 8.70 -0.55
C GLY A 338 2.85 7.19 -0.61
N GLY A 339 2.84 6.65 -1.83
CA GLY A 339 2.57 5.24 -2.07
C GLY A 339 1.14 4.99 -2.59
N PHE A 340 0.85 3.73 -2.91
CA PHE A 340 -0.32 3.35 -3.71
C PHE A 340 -1.65 3.82 -3.11
N VAL A 341 -1.82 3.72 -1.79
CA VAL A 341 -3.08 4.09 -1.13
C VAL A 341 -3.43 5.58 -1.30
N PHE A 342 -2.43 6.46 -1.35
CA PHE A 342 -2.66 7.89 -1.59
C PHE A 342 -2.91 8.21 -3.06
N ASN A 343 -2.44 7.37 -3.98
CA ASN A 343 -2.79 7.51 -5.39
C ASN A 343 -4.25 7.12 -5.65
N LEU A 344 -4.81 6.22 -4.85
CA LEU A 344 -6.25 5.93 -4.85
C LEU A 344 -7.07 7.05 -4.22
N ALA A 345 -6.63 7.58 -3.08
CA ALA A 345 -7.32 8.63 -2.33
C ALA A 345 -6.35 9.77 -1.93
N PRO A 346 -6.11 10.74 -2.84
CA PRO A 346 -5.19 11.85 -2.59
C PRO A 346 -5.47 12.62 -1.31
N ASP A 347 -6.72 12.98 -1.02
CA ASP A 347 -7.08 13.79 0.15
C ASP A 347 -6.85 13.10 1.50
N LEU A 348 -6.46 11.82 1.50
CA LEU A 348 -6.17 11.04 2.70
C LEU A 348 -5.04 11.65 3.55
N TYR A 349 -4.03 12.28 2.94
CA TYR A 349 -2.91 12.87 3.71
C TYR A 349 -3.38 13.92 4.72
N LYS A 350 -4.45 14.67 4.38
CA LYS A 350 -5.06 15.67 5.28
C LYS A 350 -5.68 15.00 6.50
N LYS A 351 -6.35 13.85 6.33
CA LYS A 351 -6.96 13.08 7.42
C LYS A 351 -5.94 12.42 8.35
N LEU A 352 -4.72 12.19 7.85
CA LEU A 352 -3.58 11.71 8.65
C LEU A 352 -2.76 12.86 9.25
N ASP A 353 -3.16 14.11 9.00
CA ASP A 353 -2.47 15.30 9.47
C ASP A 353 -1.02 15.45 8.95
N ALA A 354 -0.69 14.84 7.81
CA ALA A 354 0.61 15.00 7.13
C ALA A 354 0.75 16.39 6.50
N ASP A 355 1.97 16.92 6.41
CA ASP A 355 2.22 18.23 5.79
C ASP A 355 2.02 18.19 4.27
N TYR A 356 2.44 17.10 3.62
CA TYR A 356 2.39 16.96 2.17
C TYR A 356 2.07 15.54 1.71
N TRP A 357 1.49 15.45 0.52
CA TRP A 357 1.38 14.22 -0.27
C TRP A 357 2.24 14.32 -1.53
N ALA A 358 2.90 13.24 -1.89
CA ALA A 358 3.60 13.09 -3.17
C ALA A 358 3.02 11.89 -3.95
N LYS A 359 2.65 12.11 -5.22
CA LYS A 359 2.09 11.06 -6.09
C LYS A 359 3.14 10.04 -6.55
N ASP A 360 4.39 10.49 -6.64
CA ASP A 360 5.54 9.71 -7.08
C ASP A 360 6.84 10.23 -6.44
N ALA A 361 7.95 9.53 -6.70
CA ALA A 361 9.23 9.85 -6.10
C ALA A 361 9.83 11.17 -6.62
N LYS A 362 9.49 11.59 -7.84
CA LYS A 362 9.95 12.87 -8.39
C LYS A 362 9.31 14.04 -7.64
N GLU A 363 7.99 13.99 -7.47
CA GLU A 363 7.26 15.00 -6.69
C GLU A 363 7.71 15.03 -5.23
N ALA A 364 8.04 13.87 -4.63
CA ALA A 364 8.57 13.81 -3.27
C ALA A 364 9.87 14.63 -3.13
N VAL A 365 10.79 14.55 -4.10
CA VAL A 365 12.02 15.35 -4.14
C VAL A 365 11.70 16.84 -4.34
N GLU A 366 10.77 17.17 -5.24
CA GLU A 366 10.36 18.57 -5.49
C GLU A 366 9.75 19.23 -4.24
N ILE A 367 8.95 18.47 -3.47
CA ILE A 367 8.42 18.93 -2.18
C ILE A 367 9.55 19.06 -1.16
N ALA A 368 10.44 18.06 -1.07
CA ALA A 368 11.56 18.10 -0.13
C ALA A 368 12.43 19.35 -0.32
N ARG A 369 12.72 19.75 -1.57
CA ARG A 369 13.48 20.98 -1.87
C ARG A 369 12.89 22.25 -1.23
N LYS A 370 11.58 22.30 -0.99
CA LYS A 370 10.90 23.42 -0.31
C LYS A 370 11.08 23.41 1.23
N ILE A 371 11.50 22.27 1.78
CA ILE A 371 11.72 22.03 3.22
C ILE A 371 13.21 22.20 3.60
N LYS A 372 14.10 22.05 2.60
CA LYS A 372 15.56 22.10 2.75
C LYS A 372 16.02 23.40 3.38
#